data_AF-A0A852R9W1-F1
#
_entry.id   AF-A0A852R9W1-F1
#
_cell.length_a   1.000
_cell.length_b   1.000
_cell.length_c   1.000
_cell.angle_alpha   90.00
_cell.angle_beta   90.00
_cell.angle_gamma   90.00
#
_symmetry.space_group_name_H-M   'P 1'
#
loop_
_entity.id
_entity.type
_entity.pdbx_description
1 polymer ?
#
loop_
_entity_poly.entity_id
_entity_poly.type
_entity_poly.pdbx_seq_one_letter_code
_entity_poly.pdbx_strand_id
1 'polypeptide(L)' 'MEQKNVDTRARIVDLLIDKVAEDPFPSIPMMALLEELLEPDEVPAYAAVLMQKISETTYPSVSMLARLASLAGADE' A
#
# COMPACT_ATOMS: atom_id res chain seq x y z
N MET A 1 -5.71 27.38 2.54
CA MET A 1 -6.15 26.44 1.47
C MET A 1 -5.54 25.05 1.65
N GLU A 2 -4.55 24.86 2.54
CA GLU A 2 -3.94 23.56 2.91
C GLU A 2 -4.93 22.44 3.27
N GLN A 3 -5.95 22.73 4.09
CA GLN A 3 -6.84 21.72 4.68
C GLN A 3 -7.64 20.91 3.64
N LYS A 4 -7.98 21.50 2.49
CA LYS A 4 -8.73 20.83 1.42
C LYS A 4 -7.88 19.81 0.66
N ASN A 5 -6.57 20.06 0.52
CA ASN A 5 -5.67 19.16 -0.21
C ASN A 5 -5.28 17.96 0.65
N VAL A 6 -5.05 18.16 1.95
CA VAL A 6 -4.76 17.07 2.91
C VAL A 6 -5.91 16.05 2.94
N ASP A 7 -7.16 16.53 3.00
CA ASP A 7 -8.34 15.66 2.95
C ASP A 7 -8.47 14.90 1.61
N THR A 8 -8.03 15.49 0.49
CA THR A 8 -8.12 14.82 -0.81
C THR A 8 -7.06 13.72 -0.96
N ARG A 9 -5.81 13.99 -0.55
CA ARG A 9 -4.74 12.98 -0.57
C ARG A 9 -5.06 11.80 0.34
N ALA A 10 -5.44 12.05 1.60
CA ALA A 10 -5.80 10.98 2.55
C ALA A 10 -6.92 10.09 2.01
N ARG A 11 -7.96 10.68 1.40
CA ARG A 11 -9.03 9.89 0.75
C ARG A 11 -8.56 9.07 -0.45
N ILE A 12 -7.57 9.55 -1.20
CA ILE A 12 -6.96 8.77 -2.29
C ILE A 12 -6.19 7.58 -1.68
N VAL A 13 -5.41 7.81 -0.62
CA VAL A 13 -4.68 6.75 0.09
C VAL A 13 -5.66 5.68 0.60
N ASP A 14 -6.71 6.08 1.32
CA ASP A 14 -7.74 5.15 1.82
C ASP A 14 -8.37 4.33 0.67
N LEU A 15 -8.79 5.02 -0.40
CA LEU A 15 -9.37 4.37 -1.58
C LEU A 15 -8.42 3.35 -2.22
N LEU A 16 -7.14 3.70 -2.33
CA LEU A 16 -6.14 2.83 -2.94
C LEU A 16 -5.81 1.64 -2.04
N ILE A 17 -5.74 1.83 -0.71
CA ILE A 17 -5.57 0.74 0.25
C ILE A 17 -6.74 -0.24 0.14
N ASP A 18 -7.99 0.26 0.11
CA ASP A 18 -9.19 -0.56 -0.05
C ASP A 18 -9.14 -1.34 -1.36
N LYS A 19 -8.76 -0.68 -2.47
CA LYS A 19 -8.63 -1.35 -3.77
C LYS A 19 -7.56 -2.42 -3.77
N VAL A 20 -6.42 -2.18 -3.12
CA VAL A 20 -5.39 -3.21 -2.96
C VAL A 20 -5.92 -4.36 -2.14
N ALA A 21 -6.62 -4.14 -1.03
CA ALA A 21 -7.15 -5.20 -0.19
C ALA A 21 -8.17 -6.09 -0.94
N GLU A 22 -9.08 -5.49 -1.68
CA GLU A 22 -10.16 -6.19 -2.40
C GLU A 22 -9.69 -6.94 -3.66
N ASP A 23 -8.70 -6.42 -4.38
CA ASP A 23 -8.27 -6.97 -5.65
C ASP A 23 -7.33 -8.18 -5.44
N PRO A 24 -7.63 -9.38 -5.96
CA PRO A 24 -6.71 -10.51 -5.91
C PRO A 24 -5.35 -10.21 -6.56
N PHE A 25 -5.34 -9.39 -7.61
CA PHE A 25 -4.17 -9.03 -8.41
C PHE A 25 -4.06 -7.52 -8.58
N PRO A 26 -3.74 -6.78 -7.50
CA PRO A 26 -3.73 -5.33 -7.52
C PRO A 26 -2.73 -4.80 -8.56
N SER A 27 -3.15 -3.74 -9.24
CA SER A 27 -2.35 -3.08 -10.27
C SER A 27 -1.02 -2.56 -9.70
N ILE A 28 0.10 -2.94 -10.33
CA ILE A 28 1.46 -2.48 -9.94
C ILE A 28 1.58 -0.94 -10.00
N PRO A 29 1.15 -0.26 -11.08
CA PRO A 29 1.14 1.21 -11.10
C PRO A 29 0.31 1.84 -9.99
N MET A 30 -0.82 1.22 -9.63
CA MET A 30 -1.70 1.72 -8.56
C MET A 30 -1.03 1.62 -7.19
N MET A 31 -0.39 0.50 -6.89
CA MET A 31 0.38 0.32 -5.65
C MET A 31 1.58 1.28 -5.58
N ALA A 32 2.25 1.54 -6.71
CA ALA A 32 3.35 2.51 -6.76
C ALA A 32 2.85 3.94 -6.44
N LEU A 33 1.72 4.35 -7.03
CA LEU A 33 1.11 5.63 -6.73
C LEU A 33 0.70 5.75 -5.25
N LEU A 34 0.12 4.69 -4.67
CA LEU A 34 -0.18 4.66 -3.24
C LEU A 34 1.08 4.90 -2.41
N GLU A 35 2.17 4.19 -2.70
CA GLU A 35 3.44 4.31 -1.98
C GLU A 35 4.07 5.71 -2.09
N GLU A 36 3.91 6.39 -3.22
CA GLU A 36 4.34 7.79 -3.39
C GLU A 36 3.52 8.78 -2.55
N LEU A 37 2.28 8.42 -2.18
CA LEU A 37 1.36 9.27 -1.43
C LEU A 37 1.35 9.00 0.08
N LEU A 38 1.91 7.88 0.53
CA LEU A 38 1.88 7.47 1.94
C LEU A 38 2.64 8.46 2.83
N GLU A 39 1.99 8.88 3.91
CA GLU A 39 2.65 9.50 5.05
C GLU A 39 3.16 8.44 6.04
N PRO A 40 4.17 8.75 6.88
CA PRO A 40 4.78 7.76 7.79
C PRO A 40 3.82 7.04 8.73
N ASP A 41 2.71 7.67 9.11
CA ASP A 41 1.65 7.11 9.96
C ASP A 41 0.66 6.21 9.19
N GLU A 42 0.61 6.32 7.86
CA GLU A 42 -0.23 5.50 6.98
C GLU A 42 0.49 4.21 6.52
N VAL A 43 1.83 4.19 6.55
CA VAL A 43 2.67 3.04 6.18
C VAL A 43 2.25 1.73 6.88
N PRO A 44 2.02 1.70 8.22
CA PRO A 44 1.62 0.48 8.90
C PRO A 44 0.30 -0.13 8.39
N ALA A 45 -0.66 0.71 7.97
CA ALA A 45 -1.93 0.25 7.46
C ALA A 45 -1.75 -0.46 6.11
N TYR A 46 -1.00 0.14 5.19
CA TYR A 46 -0.71 -0.49 3.90
C TYR A 46 0.15 -1.76 4.04
N ALA A 47 1.15 -1.74 4.92
CA ALA A 47 1.99 -2.92 5.18
C ALA A 47 1.17 -4.10 5.74
N ALA A 48 0.19 -3.84 6.60
CA ALA A 48 -0.73 -4.87 7.10
C ALA A 48 -1.57 -5.50 5.98
N VAL A 49 -2.07 -4.69 5.03
CA VAL A 49 -2.80 -5.20 3.86
C VAL A 49 -1.91 -6.09 2.98
N LEU A 50 -0.69 -5.66 2.68
CA LEU A 50 0.25 -6.49 1.90
C LEU A 50 0.57 -7.80 2.62
N MET A 51 0.85 -7.74 3.93
CA MET A 51 1.14 -8.91 4.74
C MET A 51 -0.02 -9.91 4.75
N GLN A 52 -1.25 -9.43 4.93
CA GLN A 52 -2.45 -10.27 4.86
C GLN A 52 -2.54 -10.97 3.50
N LYS A 53 -2.44 -10.22 2.40
CA LYS A 53 -2.52 -10.80 1.06
C LYS A 53 -1.44 -11.84 0.79
N ILE A 54 -0.21 -11.57 1.21
CA ILE A 54 0.91 -12.51 1.09
C ILE A 54 0.65 -13.78 1.90
N SER A 55 0.05 -13.66 3.09
CA SER A 55 -0.25 -14.81 3.94
C SER A 55 -1.40 -15.69 3.40
N GLU A 56 -2.36 -15.09 2.69
CA GLU A 56 -3.53 -15.78 2.16
C GLU A 56 -3.29 -16.41 0.78
N THR A 57 -2.22 -16.04 0.08
CA THR A 57 -1.89 -16.58 -1.24
C THR A 57 -0.89 -17.72 -1.17
N THR A 58 -1.13 -18.77 -1.94
CA THR A 58 -0.18 -19.90 -2.08
C THR A 58 1.11 -19.48 -2.79
N TYR A 59 1.03 -18.50 -3.70
CA TYR A 59 2.14 -18.04 -4.52
C TYR A 59 2.20 -16.51 -4.51
N PRO A 60 2.82 -15.89 -3.49
CA PRO A 60 2.93 -14.45 -3.42
C PRO A 60 3.83 -13.94 -4.54
N SER A 61 3.46 -12.81 -5.14
CA SER A 61 4.31 -12.18 -6.14
C SER A 61 5.57 -11.59 -5.50
N VAL A 62 6.69 -11.68 -6.22
CA VAL A 62 7.95 -11.02 -5.81
C VAL A 62 7.74 -9.52 -5.63
N SER A 63 6.86 -8.90 -6.42
CA SER A 63 6.53 -7.48 -6.29
C SER A 63 5.89 -7.12 -4.95
N MET A 64 4.97 -7.95 -4.41
CA MET A 64 4.36 -7.69 -3.11
C MET A 64 5.35 -7.92 -1.96
N LEU A 65 6.18 -8.96 -2.06
CA LEU A 65 7.23 -9.25 -1.07
C LEU A 65 8.26 -8.12 -0.99
N ALA A 66 8.74 -7.63 -2.14
CA ALA A 66 9.71 -6.53 -2.20
C ALA A 66 9.13 -5.23 -1.62
N ARG A 67 7.87 -4.90 -1.94
CA ARG A 67 7.19 -3.72 -1.36
C ARG A 67 7.11 -3.82 0.16
N LEU A 68 6.69 -4.97 0.70
CA LEU A 68 6.61 -5.17 2.14
C LEU A 68 7.98 -5.07 2.83
N ALA A 69 9.03 -5.64 2.22
CA ALA A 69 10.40 -5.54 2.74
C ALA A 69 10.88 -4.08 2.80
N SER A 70 10.61 -3.31 1.75
CA SER A 70 10.95 -1.89 1.66
C SER A 70 10.26 -1.07 2.76
N LEU A 71 8.96 -1.29 2.96
CA LEU A 71 8.19 -0.61 4.02
C LEU A 71 8.66 -1.00 5.44
N ALA A 72 9.21 -2.20 5.61
CA ALA A 72 9.75 -2.66 6.88
C ALA A 72 11.18 -2.16 7.17
N GLY A 73 11.82 -1.45 6.23
CA GLY A 73 13.22 -1.07 6.32
C GLY A 73 14.17 -2.27 6.24
N ALA A 74 13.74 -3.37 5.61
CA ALA A 74 14.55 -4.59 5.47
C ALA A 74 15.43 -4.60 4.20
N ASP A 75 15.39 -3.51 3.42
CA ASP A 75 16.21 -3.30 2.22
C ASP A 75 17.52 -2.53 2.50
N GLU A 76 17.80 -2.18 3.77
CA GLU A 76 19.09 -1.62 4.26
C GLU A 76 20.02 -2.70 4.84
#